data_AF-A0A4Q4RC69-F1
#
_entry.id   AF-A0A4Q4RC69-F1
#
_cell.length_a   1.000
_cell.length_b   1.000
_cell.length_c   1.000
_cell.angle_alpha   90.00
_cell.angle_beta   90.00
_cell.angle_gamma   90.00
#
_symmetry.space_group_name_H-M   'P 1'
#
loop_
_entity.id
_entity.type
_entity.pdbx_description
1 polymer ?
#
loop_
_entity_poly.entity_id
_entity_poly.type
_entity_poly.pdbx_seq_one_letter_code
_entity_poly.pdbx_strand_id
1 'polypeptide(L)'
;MQIPKQVSDPADPKETSFLNLPAEIRNRIYELLFTRDEPVLLHNAKAYHATLPEDLYTPFYGSNWRQQLIDYFDDSYEDEIVQGEIFVRDFQTVTPALLVCRQVYAESAGYLYGNNTFMFSRPLYRHDSRDGDEYYVEEDDESYFVTSYVAQWLQNLGSQLELLNKVRVDVGALCPRSCIQSMRFIPVLKLVRVLWRYPYLADVVAFTQRKPTKREMNDFGRFNHPEDEYAMELEEYAKRLQKILFAIGVQDVLNLRRYASLDLLVTDINLASSLDYGHITGPNLVLKFEMPEDGAVRWLKKSETPLSPLKDLDLPLMRKIFSLVTFPADQIILDLDQRKFRGFNPVILHLNSKFRHLPYDRIPKDISILIRKSISTTTFDLIGAVRPIGPGGEHSGIWHASLRGLFNNSSIGIVLDFNVATATSLKEIRINIKNAVPELIHSYFFSKAKLLFCLKCPWGNAINHEEVTIRVVELVQNLFLLLSDIKQQWPSEIDKTGDKQLHNIWLSGNGVLISASYPATSHSSERRIEYAHGRLTPTEIRNRGYRMAMTTDPTWDLRRHVGMLGECRDHIRCHHYHDRDWKRV
;
A
#
# COMPACT_ATOMS: atom_id res chain seq x y z
N MET A 1 10.70 18.47 -26.45
CA MET A 1 11.95 18.15 -27.17
C MET A 1 12.50 19.43 -27.80
N GLN A 2 13.79 19.75 -27.63
CA GLN A 2 14.40 20.95 -28.25
C GLN A 2 15.27 20.52 -29.44
N ILE A 3 14.81 20.72 -30.67
CA ILE A 3 15.63 20.51 -31.88
C ILE A 3 16.67 21.66 -31.94
N PRO A 4 17.95 21.49 -32.29
CA PRO A 4 18.92 22.60 -32.36
C PRO A 4 18.51 23.75 -33.31
N LYS A 5 18.82 25.01 -32.98
CA LYS A 5 18.61 26.21 -33.84
C LYS A 5 19.75 26.37 -34.87
N GLN A 6 20.01 25.36 -35.68
CA GLN A 6 21.00 25.46 -36.75
C GLN A 6 20.32 25.36 -38.11
N VAL A 7 20.88 26.03 -39.11
CA VAL A 7 20.47 25.84 -40.51
C VAL A 7 20.88 24.42 -40.88
N SER A 8 19.92 23.66 -41.42
CA SER A 8 20.15 22.27 -41.81
C SER A 8 20.81 22.22 -43.18
N ASP A 9 22.06 21.75 -43.20
CA ASP A 9 22.81 21.48 -44.43
C ASP A 9 22.81 19.96 -44.73
N PRO A 10 22.89 19.54 -46.00
CA PRO A 10 23.08 18.14 -46.34
C PRO A 10 24.38 17.59 -45.75
N ALA A 11 24.32 16.34 -45.29
CA ALA A 11 25.50 15.64 -44.78
C ALA A 11 26.60 15.46 -45.85
N ASP A 12 26.19 15.30 -47.12
CA ASP A 12 27.08 15.40 -48.29
C ASP A 12 26.67 16.59 -49.16
N PRO A 13 27.49 17.65 -49.26
CA PRO A 13 27.21 18.82 -50.09
C PRO A 13 27.05 18.53 -51.60
N LYS A 14 27.50 17.36 -52.08
CA LYS A 14 27.42 16.97 -53.50
C LYS A 14 26.15 16.18 -53.84
N GLU A 15 25.45 15.68 -52.83
CA GLU A 15 24.21 14.92 -53.00
C GLU A 15 22.98 15.83 -52.90
N THR A 16 21.90 15.41 -53.55
CA THR A 16 20.63 16.15 -53.45
C THR A 16 20.01 15.95 -52.07
N SER A 17 19.97 17.02 -51.26
CA SER A 17 19.26 17.00 -49.98
C SER A 17 17.76 16.88 -50.19
N PHE A 18 17.07 16.20 -49.27
CA PHE A 18 15.60 16.24 -49.18
C PHE A 18 15.08 17.70 -49.11
N LEU A 19 15.81 18.59 -48.42
CA LEU A 19 15.45 20.01 -48.30
C LEU A 19 15.67 20.81 -49.59
N ASN A 20 16.43 20.27 -50.54
CA ASN A 20 16.68 20.90 -51.85
C ASN A 20 15.59 20.54 -52.87
N LEU A 21 14.71 19.58 -52.57
CA LEU A 21 13.54 19.29 -53.41
C LEU A 21 12.58 20.48 -53.45
N PRO A 22 11.83 20.73 -54.54
CA PRO A 22 10.77 21.74 -54.55
C PRO A 22 9.76 21.52 -53.42
N ALA A 23 9.21 22.61 -52.86
CA ALA A 23 8.29 22.54 -51.73
C ALA A 23 7.07 21.67 -52.04
N GLU A 24 6.58 21.69 -53.28
CA GLU A 24 5.47 20.87 -53.76
C GLU A 24 5.76 19.38 -53.63
N ILE A 25 6.99 18.96 -53.97
CA ILE A 25 7.42 17.56 -53.86
C ILE A 25 7.57 17.17 -52.39
N ARG A 26 8.17 18.02 -51.56
CA ARG A 26 8.29 17.76 -50.10
C ARG A 26 6.93 17.64 -49.44
N ASN A 27 6.01 18.55 -49.75
CA ASN A 27 4.62 18.54 -49.29
C ASN A 27 3.90 17.25 -49.67
N ARG A 28 4.06 16.80 -50.92
CA ARG A 28 3.48 15.51 -51.35
C ARG A 28 4.08 14.33 -50.58
N ILE A 29 5.38 14.36 -50.30
CA ILE A 29 6.04 13.34 -49.48
C ILE A 29 5.51 13.39 -48.04
N TYR A 30 5.35 14.57 -47.44
CA TYR A 30 4.78 14.69 -46.09
C TYR A 30 3.35 14.17 -46.02
N GLU A 31 2.52 14.50 -47.00
CA GLU A 31 1.16 14.00 -47.10
C GLU A 31 1.14 12.46 -47.11
N LEU A 32 1.99 11.83 -47.93
CA LEU A 32 2.09 10.37 -48.03
C LEU A 32 2.66 9.72 -46.76
N LEU A 33 3.62 10.36 -46.09
CA LEU A 33 4.27 9.81 -44.90
C LEU A 33 3.43 9.98 -43.63
N PHE A 34 2.72 11.10 -43.52
CA PHE A 34 2.10 11.51 -42.26
C PHE A 34 0.57 11.49 -42.28
N THR A 35 -0.11 11.25 -43.41
CA THR A 35 -1.57 11.11 -43.43
C THR A 35 -1.99 9.65 -43.35
N ARG A 36 -2.95 9.34 -42.48
CA ARG A 36 -3.54 8.02 -42.32
C ARG A 36 -5.05 8.07 -42.51
N ASP A 37 -5.57 7.09 -43.24
CA ASP A 37 -7.00 6.89 -43.40
C ASP A 37 -7.65 6.33 -42.11
N GLU A 38 -6.89 5.50 -41.38
CA GLU A 38 -7.30 4.96 -40.07
C GLU A 38 -6.87 5.86 -38.91
N PRO A 39 -7.60 5.86 -37.77
CA PRO A 39 -7.18 6.59 -36.59
C PRO A 39 -5.81 6.16 -36.07
N VAL A 40 -4.98 7.14 -35.72
CA VAL A 40 -3.69 6.96 -35.09
C VAL A 40 -3.92 6.62 -33.62
N LEU A 41 -3.67 5.37 -33.24
CA LEU A 41 -3.87 4.93 -31.87
C LEU A 41 -2.75 5.44 -30.98
N LEU A 42 -3.11 6.12 -29.90
CA LEU A 42 -2.21 6.63 -28.88
C LEU A 42 -2.55 5.99 -27.54
N HIS A 43 -1.53 5.61 -26.79
CA HIS A 43 -1.66 5.12 -25.42
C HIS A 43 -0.50 5.64 -24.58
N ASN A 44 -0.64 5.59 -23.25
CA ASN A 44 0.46 5.89 -22.35
C ASN A 44 1.42 4.70 -22.34
N ALA A 45 2.62 4.87 -22.90
CA ALA A 45 3.62 3.81 -22.97
C ALA A 45 4.09 3.34 -21.58
N LYS A 46 4.16 4.24 -20.59
CA LYS A 46 4.53 3.89 -19.21
C LYS A 46 3.47 3.04 -18.52
N ALA A 47 2.21 3.28 -18.86
CA ALA A 47 1.06 2.51 -18.41
C ALA A 47 0.94 1.16 -19.14
N TYR A 48 1.45 1.09 -20.36
CA TYR A 48 1.37 -0.06 -21.24
C TYR A 48 2.30 -1.18 -20.79
N HIS A 49 3.58 -0.86 -20.69
CA HIS A 49 4.58 -1.82 -20.27
C HIS A 49 4.38 -2.14 -18.80
N ALA A 50 4.37 -3.44 -18.49
CA ALA A 50 4.52 -3.90 -17.13
C ALA A 50 5.73 -3.17 -16.55
N THR A 51 5.57 -2.58 -15.37
CA THR A 51 6.71 -2.14 -14.58
C THR A 51 7.34 -3.38 -14.00
N LEU A 52 8.65 -3.53 -14.19
CA LEU A 52 9.41 -4.55 -13.46
C LEU A 52 8.99 -4.43 -12.00
N PRO A 53 8.65 -5.53 -11.31
CA PRO A 53 8.40 -5.47 -9.87
C PRO A 53 9.63 -4.79 -9.27
N GLU A 54 9.48 -3.54 -8.80
CA GLU A 54 10.54 -2.89 -8.05
C GLU A 54 10.88 -3.80 -6.88
N ASP A 55 12.07 -3.67 -6.30
CA ASP A 55 12.51 -4.41 -5.11
C ASP A 55 11.64 -4.04 -3.89
N LEU A 56 10.33 -4.33 -3.97
CA LEU A 56 9.37 -4.33 -2.91
C LEU A 56 9.81 -5.46 -2.02
N TYR A 57 10.73 -5.10 -1.12
CA TYR A 57 11.17 -5.86 0.02
C TYR A 57 9.95 -6.12 0.89
N THR A 58 9.12 -7.07 0.46
CA THR A 58 8.01 -7.61 1.21
C THR A 58 8.57 -8.85 1.89
N PRO A 59 9.13 -8.74 3.12
CA PRO A 59 9.71 -9.89 3.83
C PRO A 59 8.68 -10.98 4.14
N PHE A 60 7.40 -10.76 3.82
CA PHE A 60 6.28 -11.67 4.04
C PHE A 60 6.15 -12.79 3.01
N TYR A 61 6.63 -12.61 1.78
CA TYR A 61 6.52 -13.61 0.74
C TYR A 61 7.93 -14.10 0.38
N GLY A 62 8.24 -15.36 0.70
CA GLY A 62 9.59 -15.93 0.52
C GLY A 62 10.13 -15.80 -0.91
N SER A 63 11.43 -16.06 -1.09
CA SER A 63 12.17 -15.90 -2.37
C SER A 63 11.50 -16.52 -3.60
N ASN A 64 10.66 -17.55 -3.43
CA ASN A 64 9.94 -18.19 -4.54
C ASN A 64 8.83 -17.31 -5.12
N TRP A 65 8.17 -16.47 -4.31
CA TRP A 65 7.14 -15.54 -4.80
C TRP A 65 7.75 -14.48 -5.72
N ARG A 66 8.93 -13.98 -5.37
CA ARG A 66 9.68 -13.04 -6.21
C ARG A 66 9.99 -13.64 -7.58
N GLN A 67 10.48 -14.87 -7.62
CA GLN A 67 10.77 -15.52 -8.90
C GLN A 67 9.49 -15.72 -9.72
N GLN A 68 8.39 -16.14 -9.09
CA GLN A 68 7.09 -16.27 -9.77
C GLN A 68 6.57 -14.93 -10.31
N LEU A 69 6.77 -13.83 -9.59
CA LEU A 69 6.43 -12.49 -10.06
C LEU A 69 7.31 -12.05 -11.25
N ILE A 70 8.60 -12.37 -11.23
CA ILE A 70 9.53 -12.08 -12.34
C ILE A 70 9.15 -12.93 -13.56
N ASP A 71 8.92 -14.23 -13.39
CA ASP A 71 8.53 -15.13 -14.48
C ASP A 71 7.18 -14.68 -15.08
N TYR A 72 6.20 -14.33 -14.24
CA TYR A 72 4.92 -13.77 -14.69
C TYR A 72 5.09 -12.42 -15.40
N PHE A 73 6.00 -11.57 -14.91
CA PHE A 73 6.33 -10.30 -15.52
C PHE A 73 6.95 -10.50 -16.91
N ASP A 74 7.93 -11.40 -17.04
CA ASP A 74 8.61 -11.68 -18.30
C ASP A 74 7.62 -12.25 -19.33
N ASP A 75 6.78 -13.21 -18.92
CA ASP A 75 5.72 -13.77 -19.77
C ASP A 75 4.73 -12.66 -20.20
N SER A 76 4.29 -11.82 -19.27
CA SER A 76 3.36 -10.72 -19.57
C SER A 76 4.01 -9.65 -20.46
N TYR A 77 5.29 -9.36 -20.27
CA TYR A 77 6.03 -8.34 -21.02
C TYR A 77 6.24 -8.76 -22.49
N GLU A 78 6.58 -10.02 -22.74
CA GLU A 78 6.69 -10.56 -24.10
C GLU A 78 5.32 -10.53 -24.81
N ASP A 79 4.24 -10.94 -24.13
CA ASP A 79 2.87 -10.83 -24.67
C ASP A 79 2.50 -9.37 -24.98
N GLU A 80 2.89 -8.44 -24.10
CA GLU A 80 2.68 -7.01 -24.26
C GLU A 80 3.45 -6.43 -25.45
N ILE A 81 4.68 -6.85 -25.70
CA ILE A 81 5.44 -6.41 -26.88
C ILE A 81 4.69 -6.80 -28.16
N VAL A 82 4.21 -8.04 -28.25
CA VAL A 82 3.48 -8.54 -29.43
C VAL A 82 2.12 -7.84 -29.59
N GLN A 83 1.50 -7.42 -28.49
CA GLN A 83 0.25 -6.64 -28.53
C GLN A 83 0.51 -5.15 -28.84
N GLY A 84 1.72 -4.67 -28.57
CA GLY A 84 2.11 -3.27 -28.78
C GLY A 84 2.06 -2.89 -30.24
N GLU A 85 2.24 -3.89 -31.12
CA GLU A 85 2.07 -3.78 -32.57
C GLU A 85 0.73 -3.14 -32.98
N ILE A 86 -0.33 -3.31 -32.19
CA ILE A 86 -1.64 -2.70 -32.44
C ILE A 86 -1.58 -1.16 -32.36
N PHE A 87 -0.74 -0.62 -31.47
CA PHE A 87 -0.53 0.81 -31.28
C PHE A 87 0.67 1.36 -32.07
N VAL A 88 1.52 0.47 -32.58
CA VAL A 88 2.74 0.80 -33.34
C VAL A 88 2.45 1.21 -34.79
N ARG A 89 1.20 1.06 -35.27
CA ARG A 89 0.83 1.27 -36.68
C ARG A 89 1.38 2.59 -37.24
N ASP A 90 2.41 2.41 -38.08
CA ASP A 90 2.99 3.28 -39.10
C ASP A 90 3.67 4.60 -38.72
N PHE A 91 3.51 5.16 -37.52
CA PHE A 91 4.27 6.37 -37.17
C PHE A 91 5.69 6.10 -36.69
N GLN A 92 6.02 4.93 -36.14
CA GLN A 92 7.36 4.67 -35.61
C GLN A 92 8.46 4.75 -36.69
N THR A 93 8.15 4.38 -37.93
CA THR A 93 9.10 4.44 -39.05
C THR A 93 9.32 5.86 -39.55
N VAL A 94 8.34 6.76 -39.39
CA VAL A 94 8.39 8.14 -39.91
C VAL A 94 8.62 9.21 -38.84
N THR A 95 8.35 8.92 -37.56
CA THR A 95 8.58 9.84 -36.44
C THR A 95 10.05 10.26 -36.34
N PRO A 96 11.05 9.39 -36.56
CA PRO A 96 12.45 9.82 -36.63
C PRO A 96 12.67 10.95 -37.64
N ALA A 97 11.96 10.98 -38.78
CA ALA A 97 12.09 12.04 -39.77
C ALA A 97 11.67 13.41 -39.23
N LEU A 98 10.67 13.47 -38.34
CA LEU A 98 10.27 14.69 -37.63
C LEU A 98 11.36 15.19 -36.67
N LEU A 99 12.26 14.30 -36.25
CA LEU A 99 13.36 14.62 -35.32
C LEU A 99 14.63 15.06 -36.05
N VAL A 100 14.73 14.84 -37.37
CA VAL A 100 15.94 15.13 -38.16
C VAL A 100 16.16 16.65 -38.31
N CYS A 101 15.11 17.42 -38.63
CA CYS A 101 15.25 18.86 -38.86
C CYS A 101 13.98 19.64 -38.49
N ARG A 102 14.18 20.84 -37.91
CA ARG A 102 13.10 21.79 -37.57
C ARG A 102 12.23 22.16 -38.77
N GLN A 103 12.85 22.35 -39.94
CA GLN A 103 12.13 22.71 -41.15
C GLN A 103 11.19 21.58 -41.57
N VAL A 104 11.67 20.33 -41.57
CA VAL A 104 10.84 19.16 -41.85
C VAL A 104 9.65 19.11 -40.91
N TYR A 105 9.87 19.23 -39.60
CA TYR A 105 8.80 19.24 -38.62
C TYR A 105 7.79 20.37 -38.87
N ALA A 106 8.26 21.59 -39.13
CA ALA A 106 7.40 22.75 -39.35
C ALA A 106 6.54 22.61 -40.62
N GLU A 107 7.12 22.12 -41.71
CA GLU A 107 6.40 21.90 -42.98
C GLU A 107 5.43 20.71 -42.88
N SER A 108 5.81 19.64 -42.17
CA SER A 108 5.01 18.42 -42.08
C SER A 108 3.93 18.46 -40.99
N ALA A 109 4.03 19.35 -40.00
CA ALA A 109 3.13 19.40 -38.85
C ALA A 109 1.66 19.59 -39.28
N GLY A 110 1.39 20.38 -40.31
CA GLY A 110 0.03 20.56 -40.85
C GLY A 110 -0.57 19.25 -41.36
N TYR A 111 0.21 18.43 -42.06
CA TYR A 111 -0.22 17.11 -42.53
C TYR A 111 -0.43 16.15 -41.37
N LEU A 112 0.53 16.10 -40.44
CA LEU A 112 0.48 15.22 -39.28
C LEU A 112 -0.72 15.52 -38.38
N TYR A 113 -0.90 16.77 -37.95
CA TYR A 113 -1.93 17.11 -36.96
C TYR A 113 -3.30 17.42 -37.58
N GLY A 114 -3.32 17.98 -38.79
CA GLY A 114 -4.54 18.40 -39.48
C GLY A 114 -5.24 17.28 -40.23
N ASN A 115 -4.53 16.35 -40.84
CA ASN A 115 -5.17 15.34 -41.70
C ASN A 115 -5.47 14.02 -41.00
N ASN A 116 -5.10 13.88 -39.73
CA ASN A 116 -5.24 12.63 -38.99
C ASN A 116 -6.30 12.72 -37.89
N THR A 117 -6.81 11.54 -37.52
CA THR A 117 -7.59 11.36 -36.29
C THR A 117 -6.71 10.70 -35.25
N PHE A 118 -6.47 11.36 -34.12
CA PHE A 118 -5.72 10.77 -33.01
C PHE A 118 -6.69 10.15 -32.01
N MET A 119 -6.59 8.84 -31.79
CA MET A 119 -7.48 8.10 -30.90
C MET A 119 -6.72 7.59 -29.69
N PHE A 120 -7.08 8.13 -28.52
CA PHE A 120 -6.54 7.74 -27.23
C PHE A 120 -7.29 6.51 -26.73
N SER A 121 -6.58 5.41 -26.56
CA SER A 121 -7.13 4.15 -26.08
C SER A 121 -6.14 3.48 -25.12
N ARG A 122 -6.58 2.38 -24.51
CA ARG A 122 -5.77 1.51 -23.66
C ARG A 122 -5.92 0.09 -24.19
N PRO A 123 -4.91 -0.78 -24.04
CA PRO A 123 -5.09 -2.18 -24.36
C PRO A 123 -6.22 -2.79 -23.55
N LEU A 124 -7.11 -3.53 -24.22
CA LEU A 124 -8.39 -3.96 -23.66
C LEU A 124 -8.26 -5.01 -22.54
N TYR A 125 -7.09 -5.64 -22.40
CA TYR A 125 -6.74 -6.56 -21.31
C TYR A 125 -6.24 -5.85 -20.05
N ARG A 126 -5.86 -4.58 -20.13
CA ARG A 126 -5.51 -3.80 -18.95
C ARG A 126 -6.76 -3.28 -18.26
N HIS A 127 -6.68 -3.13 -16.94
CA HIS A 127 -7.77 -2.62 -16.11
C HIS A 127 -7.58 -1.12 -15.81
N ASP A 128 -8.59 -0.44 -15.28
CA ASP A 128 -8.48 0.98 -14.88
C ASP A 128 -7.55 1.15 -13.70
N SER A 129 -7.63 0.26 -12.71
CA SER A 129 -6.62 0.12 -11.67
C SER A 129 -5.44 -0.72 -12.16
N ARG A 130 -4.21 -0.34 -11.80
CA ARG A 130 -3.01 -1.14 -12.08
C ARG A 130 -2.95 -2.40 -11.21
N ASP A 131 -3.57 -2.37 -10.02
CA ASP A 131 -3.50 -3.45 -9.04
C ASP A 131 -4.88 -3.92 -8.58
N GLY A 132 -5.05 -5.25 -8.57
CA GLY A 132 -6.15 -5.93 -7.90
C GLY A 132 -5.96 -6.08 -6.38
N ASP A 133 -4.79 -5.68 -5.85
CA ASP A 133 -4.46 -5.80 -4.44
C ASP A 133 -4.27 -4.40 -3.83
N GLU A 134 -5.29 -3.96 -3.09
CA GLU A 134 -5.52 -2.64 -2.49
C GLU A 134 -4.41 -2.05 -1.59
N TYR A 135 -3.20 -2.63 -1.50
CA TYR A 135 -2.35 -2.40 -0.33
C TYR A 135 -1.01 -1.65 -0.53
N TYR A 136 -0.37 -1.58 -1.71
CA TYR A 136 1.04 -1.16 -1.70
C TYR A 136 1.59 -0.27 -2.82
N VAL A 137 0.80 0.24 -3.77
CA VAL A 137 1.32 1.28 -4.67
C VAL A 137 0.92 2.65 -4.13
N GLU A 138 1.87 3.25 -3.42
CA GLU A 138 1.82 4.66 -3.07
C GLU A 138 1.86 5.46 -4.37
N GLU A 139 0.77 6.19 -4.64
CA GLU A 139 0.51 7.06 -5.79
C GLU A 139 -0.03 6.32 -7.03
N ASP A 140 -1.36 6.24 -7.11
CA ASP A 140 -2.09 6.09 -8.37
C ASP A 140 -1.51 7.10 -9.37
N ASP A 141 -0.66 6.65 -10.29
CA ASP A 141 -0.15 7.49 -11.37
C ASP A 141 -1.35 7.87 -12.24
N GLU A 142 -1.99 8.99 -11.94
CA GLU A 142 -3.15 9.51 -12.66
C GLU A 142 -2.91 9.63 -14.17
N SER A 143 -1.65 9.62 -14.62
CA SER A 143 -1.31 9.57 -16.05
C SER A 143 -1.78 8.28 -16.73
N TYR A 144 -2.10 7.24 -15.96
CA TYR A 144 -2.62 5.98 -16.45
C TYR A 144 -3.99 6.11 -17.12
N PHE A 145 -4.81 7.09 -16.71
CA PHE A 145 -6.13 7.29 -17.29
C PHE A 145 -6.08 7.92 -18.66
N VAL A 146 -6.88 7.39 -19.58
CA VAL A 146 -6.97 7.89 -20.96
C VAL A 146 -7.34 9.38 -21.04
N THR A 147 -8.20 9.85 -20.15
CA THR A 147 -8.64 11.27 -20.03
C THR A 147 -7.53 12.19 -19.52
N SER A 148 -6.72 11.72 -18.57
CA SER A 148 -5.54 12.42 -18.09
C SER A 148 -4.44 12.45 -19.15
N TYR A 149 -4.22 11.33 -19.83
CA TYR A 149 -3.20 11.19 -20.85
C TYR A 149 -3.48 12.06 -22.09
N VAL A 150 -4.73 12.08 -22.58
CA VAL A 150 -5.11 12.98 -23.68
C VAL A 150 -4.90 14.45 -23.30
N ALA A 151 -5.24 14.83 -22.06
CA ALA A 151 -5.02 16.19 -21.58
C ALA A 151 -3.53 16.55 -21.55
N GLN A 152 -2.68 15.65 -21.03
CA GLN A 152 -1.24 15.84 -21.01
C GLN A 152 -0.66 15.95 -22.43
N TRP A 153 -1.09 15.11 -23.36
CA TRP A 153 -0.65 15.17 -24.75
C TRP A 153 -1.03 16.51 -25.40
N LEU A 154 -2.30 16.95 -25.24
CA LEU A 154 -2.77 18.23 -25.75
C LEU A 154 -1.95 19.41 -25.20
N GLN A 155 -1.65 19.41 -23.89
CA GLN A 155 -0.83 20.46 -23.26
C GLN A 155 0.59 20.51 -23.84
N ASN A 156 1.15 19.37 -24.23
CA ASN A 156 2.51 19.25 -24.73
C ASN A 156 2.68 19.64 -26.22
N LEU A 157 1.60 19.79 -26.98
CA LEU A 157 1.67 20.16 -28.40
C LEU A 157 2.08 21.62 -28.63
N GLY A 158 1.93 22.49 -27.62
CA GLY A 158 2.27 23.90 -27.73
C GLY A 158 1.52 24.58 -28.89
N SER A 159 2.26 25.21 -29.81
CA SER A 159 1.66 25.91 -30.96
C SER A 159 1.00 24.99 -31.99
N GLN A 160 1.29 23.69 -31.97
CA GLN A 160 0.68 22.74 -32.93
C GLN A 160 -0.75 22.34 -32.55
N LEU A 161 -1.21 22.74 -31.35
CA LEU A 161 -2.54 22.45 -30.86
C LEU A 161 -3.64 23.02 -31.78
N GLU A 162 -3.39 24.15 -32.44
CA GLU A 162 -4.31 24.77 -33.39
C GLU A 162 -4.45 24.00 -34.71
N LEU A 163 -3.49 23.12 -35.02
CA LEU A 163 -3.53 22.30 -36.23
C LEU A 163 -4.37 21.02 -36.05
N LEU A 164 -4.79 20.70 -34.82
CA LEU A 164 -5.57 19.49 -34.57
C LEU A 164 -6.99 19.62 -35.09
N ASN A 165 -7.40 18.66 -35.91
CA ASN A 165 -8.78 18.59 -36.41
C ASN A 165 -9.63 17.54 -35.69
N LYS A 166 -9.06 16.37 -35.35
CA LYS A 166 -9.83 15.26 -34.77
C LYS A 166 -9.04 14.53 -33.68
N VAL A 167 -9.54 14.62 -32.46
CA VAL A 167 -9.05 13.84 -31.31
C VAL A 167 -10.20 13.00 -30.76
N ARG A 168 -9.95 11.72 -30.53
CA ARG A 168 -10.94 10.76 -30.07
C ARG A 168 -10.46 10.10 -28.78
N VAL A 169 -11.36 9.92 -27.82
CA VAL A 169 -11.10 9.21 -26.57
C VAL A 169 -11.96 7.96 -26.55
N ASP A 170 -11.32 6.80 -26.57
CA ASP A 170 -11.98 5.50 -26.66
C ASP A 170 -12.61 5.10 -25.33
N VAL A 171 -13.94 5.16 -25.25
CA VAL A 171 -14.67 4.74 -24.04
C VAL A 171 -14.68 3.23 -23.87
N GLY A 172 -14.47 2.46 -24.96
CA GLY A 172 -14.34 1.01 -24.89
C GLY A 172 -13.08 0.56 -24.16
N ALA A 173 -12.12 1.46 -23.98
CA ALA A 173 -10.92 1.23 -23.20
C ALA A 173 -11.12 1.38 -21.68
N LEU A 174 -12.25 1.96 -21.23
CA LEU A 174 -12.59 2.07 -19.80
C LEU A 174 -13.12 0.73 -19.28
N CYS A 175 -12.83 0.38 -18.03
CA CYS A 175 -13.38 -0.85 -17.48
C CYS A 175 -14.89 -0.74 -17.28
N PRO A 176 -15.65 -1.82 -17.56
CA PRO A 176 -17.06 -1.87 -17.22
C PRO A 176 -17.22 -1.84 -15.70
N ARG A 177 -18.36 -1.32 -15.22
CA ARG A 177 -18.68 -1.24 -13.78
C ARG A 177 -18.64 -2.60 -13.06
N SER A 178 -18.88 -3.68 -13.78
CA SER A 178 -18.81 -5.06 -13.28
C SER A 178 -17.38 -5.54 -13.03
N CYS A 179 -16.38 -4.86 -13.56
CA CYS A 179 -14.99 -5.22 -13.37
C CYS A 179 -14.54 -4.89 -11.95
N ILE A 180 -13.95 -5.87 -11.24
CA ILE A 180 -13.43 -5.71 -9.88
C ILE A 180 -12.30 -4.67 -9.80
N GLN A 181 -11.55 -4.51 -10.90
CA GLN A 181 -10.49 -3.51 -11.04
C GLN A 181 -10.97 -2.27 -11.82
N SER A 182 -12.29 -2.11 -12.00
CA SER A 182 -12.83 -0.83 -12.49
C SER A 182 -12.63 0.23 -11.44
N MET A 183 -12.20 1.38 -11.92
CA MET A 183 -12.08 2.53 -11.07
C MET A 183 -13.49 3.07 -10.85
N ARG A 184 -13.83 3.38 -9.59
CA ARG A 184 -15.18 3.87 -9.27
C ARG A 184 -15.49 5.22 -9.94
N PHE A 185 -14.45 5.95 -10.30
CA PHE A 185 -14.56 7.28 -10.87
C PHE A 185 -13.62 7.49 -12.07
N ILE A 186 -14.06 8.32 -13.01
CA ILE A 186 -13.30 8.76 -14.18
C ILE A 186 -12.80 10.19 -13.89
N PRO A 187 -11.48 10.40 -13.75
CA PRO A 187 -10.92 11.72 -13.55
C PRO A 187 -10.97 12.50 -14.86
N VAL A 188 -11.56 13.69 -14.84
CA VAL A 188 -11.69 14.55 -16.04
C VAL A 188 -11.09 15.94 -15.85
N LEU A 189 -10.60 16.29 -14.66
CA LEU A 189 -10.13 17.65 -14.36
C LEU A 189 -9.03 18.12 -15.31
N LYS A 190 -8.03 17.29 -15.61
CA LYS A 190 -6.92 17.69 -16.51
C LYS A 190 -7.46 18.06 -17.89
N LEU A 191 -8.40 17.29 -18.43
CA LEU A 191 -9.02 17.56 -19.72
C LEU A 191 -9.94 18.80 -19.66
N VAL A 192 -10.71 18.95 -18.59
CA VAL A 192 -11.53 20.15 -18.34
C VAL A 192 -10.66 21.41 -18.29
N ARG A 193 -9.50 21.39 -17.63
CA ARG A 193 -8.55 22.51 -17.59
C ARG A 193 -8.01 22.85 -18.97
N VAL A 194 -7.76 21.86 -19.83
CA VAL A 194 -7.39 22.08 -21.23
C VAL A 194 -8.49 22.82 -21.97
N LEU A 195 -9.76 22.42 -21.80
CA LEU A 195 -10.90 23.09 -22.43
C LEU A 195 -11.16 24.49 -21.88
N TRP A 196 -10.93 24.73 -20.60
CA TRP A 196 -10.98 26.09 -20.03
C TRP A 196 -9.97 27.03 -20.68
N ARG A 197 -8.78 26.51 -21.01
CA ARG A 197 -7.71 27.27 -21.65
C ARG A 197 -7.91 27.41 -23.16
N TYR A 198 -8.45 26.38 -23.82
CA TYR A 198 -8.63 26.31 -25.27
C TYR A 198 -10.05 25.82 -25.63
N PRO A 199 -11.08 26.66 -25.50
CA PRO A 199 -12.47 26.23 -25.68
C PRO A 199 -12.80 25.67 -27.07
N TYR A 200 -12.07 26.09 -28.12
CA TYR A 200 -12.27 25.59 -29.49
C TYR A 200 -11.98 24.08 -29.62
N LEU A 201 -11.22 23.49 -28.69
CA LEU A 201 -10.98 22.06 -28.67
C LEU A 201 -12.23 21.23 -28.36
N ALA A 202 -13.32 21.86 -27.93
CA ALA A 202 -14.60 21.19 -27.72
C ALA A 202 -15.14 20.53 -28.99
N ASP A 203 -14.84 21.11 -30.16
CA ASP A 203 -15.24 20.58 -31.47
C ASP A 203 -14.22 19.56 -32.02
N VAL A 204 -13.01 19.56 -31.47
CA VAL A 204 -11.89 18.69 -31.87
C VAL A 204 -11.90 17.38 -31.09
N VAL A 205 -12.10 17.45 -29.76
CA VAL A 205 -12.05 16.33 -28.83
C VAL A 205 -13.44 15.72 -28.66
N ALA A 206 -13.57 14.44 -28.98
CA ALA A 206 -14.81 13.70 -28.80
C ALA A 206 -14.59 12.32 -28.15
N PHE A 207 -15.48 11.93 -27.24
CA PHE A 207 -15.56 10.53 -26.81
C PHE A 207 -16.19 9.68 -27.90
N THR A 208 -15.66 8.48 -28.12
CA THR A 208 -16.17 7.52 -29.10
C THR A 208 -15.86 6.10 -28.66
N GLN A 209 -16.45 5.11 -29.31
CA GLN A 209 -16.11 3.70 -29.12
C GLN A 209 -15.32 3.22 -30.32
N ARG A 210 -14.11 2.69 -30.09
CA ARG A 210 -13.39 1.97 -31.14
C ARG A 210 -14.00 0.58 -31.32
N LYS A 211 -14.10 0.12 -32.57
CA LYS A 211 -14.40 -1.30 -32.83
C LYS A 211 -13.18 -2.14 -32.44
N PRO A 212 -13.32 -3.11 -31.52
CA PRO A 212 -12.23 -4.02 -31.20
C PRO A 212 -11.75 -4.75 -32.46
N THR A 213 -10.46 -5.02 -32.56
CA THR A 213 -9.92 -5.87 -33.62
C THR A 213 -10.35 -7.32 -33.39
N LYS A 214 -10.40 -8.14 -34.45
CA LYS A 214 -10.70 -9.58 -34.32
C LYS A 214 -9.81 -10.30 -33.30
N ARG A 215 -8.54 -9.88 -33.21
CA ARG A 215 -7.59 -10.39 -32.22
C ARG A 215 -8.02 -10.02 -30.80
N GLU A 216 -8.36 -8.76 -30.56
CA GLU A 216 -8.86 -8.29 -29.25
C GLU A 216 -10.17 -8.97 -28.84
N MET A 217 -11.03 -9.34 -29.81
CA MET A 217 -12.26 -10.10 -29.55
C MET A 217 -11.97 -11.57 -29.19
N ASN A 218 -10.96 -12.19 -29.81
CA ASN A 218 -10.64 -13.61 -29.60
C ASN A 218 -9.81 -13.86 -28.34
N ASP A 219 -8.86 -12.98 -28.03
CA ASP A 219 -7.87 -13.20 -26.95
C ASP A 219 -8.44 -12.83 -25.57
N PHE A 220 -9.47 -11.98 -25.51
CA PHE A 220 -9.99 -11.45 -24.25
C PHE A 220 -11.47 -11.74 -24.06
N GLY A 221 -11.76 -12.74 -23.21
CA GLY A 221 -13.13 -13.10 -22.80
C GLY A 221 -13.94 -11.99 -22.10
N ARG A 222 -13.36 -10.79 -21.93
CA ARG A 222 -14.09 -9.58 -21.51
C ARG A 222 -15.16 -9.15 -22.51
N PHE A 223 -15.03 -9.52 -23.78
CA PHE A 223 -16.03 -9.24 -24.82
C PHE A 223 -17.06 -10.37 -24.99
N ASN A 224 -17.04 -11.41 -24.16
CA ASN A 224 -18.05 -12.48 -24.20
C ASN A 224 -19.39 -12.08 -23.56
N HIS A 225 -19.58 -10.81 -23.19
CA HIS A 225 -20.92 -10.28 -22.92
C HIS A 225 -21.65 -10.09 -24.26
N PRO A 226 -22.94 -10.44 -24.36
CA PRO A 226 -23.66 -10.48 -25.63
C PRO A 226 -23.53 -9.16 -26.40
N GLU A 227 -23.01 -9.26 -27.63
CA GLU A 227 -22.41 -8.17 -28.44
C GLU A 227 -23.34 -6.97 -28.68
N ASP A 228 -24.66 -7.17 -28.63
CA ASP A 228 -25.64 -6.15 -29.04
C ASP A 228 -26.14 -5.27 -27.89
N GLU A 229 -26.18 -5.77 -26.64
CA GLU A 229 -26.74 -5.02 -25.50
C GLU A 229 -25.71 -3.99 -24.98
N TYR A 230 -24.41 -4.34 -24.99
CA TYR A 230 -23.33 -3.45 -24.54
C TYR A 230 -22.89 -2.41 -25.57
N ALA A 231 -22.98 -2.69 -26.88
CA ALA A 231 -22.51 -1.75 -27.90
C ALA A 231 -23.40 -0.50 -27.99
N MET A 232 -24.72 -0.67 -27.90
CA MET A 232 -25.68 0.44 -27.85
C MET A 232 -25.49 1.28 -26.58
N GLU A 233 -25.14 0.63 -25.47
CA GLU A 233 -24.82 1.32 -24.21
C GLU A 233 -23.55 2.17 -24.31
N LEU A 234 -22.49 1.70 -24.98
CA LEU A 234 -21.21 2.42 -25.06
C LEU A 234 -21.26 3.68 -25.95
N GLU A 235 -22.02 3.67 -27.04
CA GLU A 235 -22.20 4.89 -27.84
C GLU A 235 -22.96 5.96 -27.07
N GLU A 236 -24.04 5.57 -26.36
CA GLU A 236 -24.77 6.47 -25.47
C GLU A 236 -23.89 6.94 -24.29
N TYR A 237 -23.05 6.06 -23.77
CA TYR A 237 -22.05 6.38 -22.75
C TYR A 237 -21.07 7.46 -23.23
N ALA A 238 -20.53 7.32 -24.44
CA ALA A 238 -19.66 8.31 -25.06
C ALA A 238 -20.38 9.66 -25.25
N LYS A 239 -21.63 9.65 -25.72
CA LYS A 239 -22.46 10.86 -25.86
C LYS A 239 -22.70 11.55 -24.51
N ARG A 240 -22.97 10.78 -23.46
CA ARG A 240 -23.15 11.31 -22.09
C ARG A 240 -21.86 11.92 -21.55
N LEU A 241 -20.73 11.23 -21.69
CA LEU A 241 -19.41 11.78 -21.31
C LEU A 241 -19.11 13.09 -22.06
N GLN A 242 -19.40 13.15 -23.37
CA GLN A 242 -19.20 14.36 -24.17
C GLN A 242 -20.06 15.51 -23.65
N LYS A 243 -21.35 15.27 -23.33
CA LYS A 243 -22.25 16.28 -22.77
C LYS A 243 -21.74 16.81 -21.42
N ILE A 244 -21.28 15.93 -20.52
CA ILE A 244 -20.70 16.32 -19.23
C ILE A 244 -19.46 17.20 -19.46
N LEU A 245 -18.54 16.74 -20.30
CA LEU A 245 -17.30 17.45 -20.58
C LEU A 245 -17.57 18.83 -21.18
N PHE A 246 -18.55 18.94 -22.08
CA PHE A 246 -18.96 20.21 -22.66
C PHE A 246 -19.60 21.15 -21.63
N ALA A 247 -20.51 20.62 -20.80
CA ALA A 247 -21.19 21.39 -19.77
C ALA A 247 -20.20 21.97 -18.74
N ILE A 248 -19.21 21.17 -18.31
CA ILE A 248 -18.23 21.57 -17.30
C ILE A 248 -17.06 22.36 -17.90
N GLY A 249 -16.53 21.92 -19.04
CA GLY A 249 -15.34 22.50 -19.68
C GLY A 249 -15.61 23.72 -20.54
N VAL A 250 -16.77 23.79 -21.21
CA VAL A 250 -17.03 24.83 -22.22
C VAL A 250 -18.08 25.82 -21.72
N GLN A 251 -19.24 25.32 -21.30
CA GLN A 251 -20.33 26.15 -20.79
C GLN A 251 -20.09 26.63 -19.36
N ASP A 252 -19.22 25.95 -18.61
CA ASP A 252 -18.91 26.23 -17.21
C ASP A 252 -20.17 26.32 -16.32
N VAL A 253 -21.12 25.40 -16.51
CA VAL A 253 -22.44 25.44 -15.83
C VAL A 253 -22.33 25.36 -14.30
N LEU A 254 -21.22 24.82 -13.80
CA LEU A 254 -20.91 24.72 -12.38
C LEU A 254 -20.08 25.91 -11.86
N ASN A 255 -19.72 26.88 -12.72
CA ASN A 255 -18.86 28.03 -12.42
C ASN A 255 -17.54 27.61 -11.76
N LEU A 256 -16.87 26.62 -12.36
CA LEU A 256 -15.61 26.05 -11.91
C LEU A 256 -14.41 26.68 -12.60
N ARG A 257 -14.57 27.29 -13.78
CA ARG A 257 -13.49 27.95 -14.52
C ARG A 257 -12.84 29.07 -13.71
N ARG A 258 -13.55 29.68 -12.76
CA ARG A 258 -12.97 30.63 -11.79
C ARG A 258 -11.81 30.07 -10.97
N TYR A 259 -11.67 28.74 -10.90
CA TYR A 259 -10.57 28.04 -10.23
C TYR A 259 -9.48 27.57 -11.19
N ALA A 260 -9.57 27.87 -12.49
CA ALA A 260 -8.62 27.39 -13.50
C ALA A 260 -7.16 27.80 -13.24
N SER A 261 -6.94 28.96 -12.61
CA SER A 261 -5.61 29.47 -12.23
C SER A 261 -5.15 29.04 -10.83
N LEU A 262 -6.01 28.37 -10.07
CA LEU A 262 -5.78 28.01 -8.67
C LEU A 262 -5.75 26.49 -8.57
N ASP A 263 -4.66 25.89 -9.05
CA ASP A 263 -4.47 24.43 -9.10
C ASP A 263 -4.70 23.74 -7.75
N LEU A 264 -4.55 24.47 -6.65
CA LEU A 264 -4.72 24.01 -5.28
C LEU A 264 -6.17 23.99 -4.77
N LEU A 265 -7.12 24.69 -5.41
CA LEU A 265 -8.50 24.77 -4.87
C LEU A 265 -9.42 23.65 -5.37
N VAL A 266 -9.18 23.18 -6.59
CA VAL A 266 -9.86 22.02 -7.18
C VAL A 266 -8.78 21.03 -7.55
N THR A 267 -8.62 19.98 -6.77
CA THR A 267 -7.64 18.91 -7.01
C THR A 267 -8.16 17.88 -7.99
N ASP A 268 -9.48 17.60 -7.96
CA ASP A 268 -10.08 16.60 -8.84
C ASP A 268 -11.50 16.96 -9.27
N ILE A 269 -11.87 16.42 -10.44
CA ILE A 269 -13.24 16.33 -10.93
C ILE A 269 -13.41 14.89 -11.38
N ASN A 270 -14.20 14.15 -10.63
CA ASN A 270 -14.34 12.70 -10.73
C ASN A 270 -15.79 12.35 -11.08
N LEU A 271 -16.00 11.71 -12.21
CA LEU A 271 -17.31 11.26 -12.67
C LEU A 271 -17.55 9.83 -12.20
N ALA A 272 -18.70 9.52 -11.61
CA ALA A 272 -19.04 8.13 -11.31
C ALA A 272 -19.08 7.30 -12.60
N SER A 273 -18.73 6.02 -12.54
CA SER A 273 -18.77 5.15 -13.72
C SER A 273 -20.15 5.03 -14.35
N SER A 274 -21.24 5.28 -13.63
CA SER A 274 -22.60 5.35 -14.19
C SER A 274 -22.93 6.67 -14.89
N LEU A 275 -22.09 7.69 -14.72
CA LEU A 275 -22.25 9.07 -15.21
C LEU A 275 -23.44 9.85 -14.60
N ASP A 276 -24.20 9.26 -13.69
CA ASP A 276 -25.37 9.93 -13.08
C ASP A 276 -24.98 11.06 -12.11
N TYR A 277 -23.75 11.02 -11.59
CA TYR A 277 -23.21 12.05 -10.71
C TYR A 277 -21.70 12.16 -10.81
N GLY A 278 -21.17 13.29 -10.34
CA GLY A 278 -19.75 13.50 -10.15
C GLY A 278 -19.47 14.25 -8.85
N HIS A 279 -18.20 14.29 -8.47
CA HIS A 279 -17.75 15.06 -7.34
C HIS A 279 -16.48 15.84 -7.66
N ILE A 280 -16.30 16.90 -6.89
CA ILE A 280 -15.21 17.86 -7.04
C ILE A 280 -14.55 17.94 -5.69
N THR A 281 -13.26 17.64 -5.66
CA THR A 281 -12.44 17.63 -4.45
C THR A 281 -11.39 18.72 -4.48
N GLY A 282 -10.97 19.14 -3.31
CA GLY A 282 -9.88 20.07 -3.04
C GLY A 282 -9.64 20.16 -1.53
N PRO A 283 -8.60 20.87 -1.07
CA PRO A 283 -8.17 20.88 0.34
C PRO A 283 -9.27 21.23 1.35
N ASN A 284 -10.28 22.00 0.93
CA ASN A 284 -11.46 22.33 1.74
C ASN A 284 -12.75 22.31 0.89
N LEU A 285 -12.76 21.54 -0.18
CA LEU A 285 -13.85 21.52 -1.16
C LEU A 285 -14.28 20.08 -1.39
N VAL A 286 -15.52 19.77 -1.04
CA VAL A 286 -16.18 18.53 -1.49
C VAL A 286 -17.56 18.91 -1.98
N LEU A 287 -17.71 19.03 -3.28
CA LEU A 287 -18.99 19.32 -3.92
C LEU A 287 -19.42 18.14 -4.77
N LYS A 288 -20.73 17.93 -4.87
CA LYS A 288 -21.33 16.88 -5.70
C LYS A 288 -22.28 17.52 -6.70
N PHE A 289 -22.28 17.01 -7.91
CA PHE A 289 -23.22 17.40 -8.95
C PHE A 289 -23.88 16.14 -9.53
N GLU A 290 -25.09 16.29 -10.03
CA GLU A 290 -25.82 15.23 -10.72
C GLU A 290 -25.97 15.57 -12.20
N MET A 291 -26.19 14.54 -13.00
CA MET A 291 -26.62 14.64 -14.38
C MET A 291 -27.91 13.82 -14.56
N PRO A 292 -29.08 14.47 -14.55
CA PRO A 292 -30.34 13.80 -14.83
C PRO A 292 -30.41 13.33 -16.29
N GLU A 293 -31.46 12.57 -16.63
CA GLU A 293 -31.70 12.10 -18.00
C GLU A 293 -31.83 13.22 -19.04
N ASP A 294 -32.19 14.44 -18.61
CA ASP A 294 -32.21 15.64 -19.45
C ASP A 294 -30.80 16.11 -19.89
N GLY A 295 -29.75 15.52 -19.32
CA GLY A 295 -28.35 15.85 -19.60
C GLY A 295 -27.88 17.16 -18.96
N ALA A 296 -28.69 17.79 -18.10
CA ALA A 296 -28.35 19.06 -17.47
C ALA A 296 -27.48 18.84 -16.22
N VAL A 297 -26.19 19.17 -16.32
CA VAL A 297 -25.29 19.10 -15.16
C VAL A 297 -25.66 20.19 -14.14
N ARG A 298 -26.00 19.79 -12.91
CA ARG A 298 -26.40 20.71 -11.84
C ARG A 298 -25.88 20.28 -10.48
N TRP A 299 -25.67 21.26 -9.60
CA TRP A 299 -25.28 20.99 -8.22
C TRP A 299 -26.31 20.10 -7.53
N LEU A 300 -25.84 19.01 -6.91
CA LEU A 300 -26.67 18.21 -6.02
C LEU A 300 -26.94 19.08 -4.80
N LYS A 301 -28.22 19.34 -4.48
CA LYS A 301 -28.59 20.07 -3.27
C LYS A 301 -27.85 19.43 -2.11
N LYS A 302 -27.00 20.22 -1.43
CA LYS A 302 -26.18 19.75 -0.33
C LYS A 302 -27.11 19.00 0.62
N SER A 303 -26.90 17.70 0.78
CA SER A 303 -27.63 16.95 1.81
C SER A 303 -27.40 17.72 3.10
N GLU A 304 -28.48 18.18 3.73
CA GLU A 304 -28.42 18.90 5.02
C GLU A 304 -27.90 18.01 6.15
N THR A 305 -27.46 16.79 5.87
CA THR A 305 -26.68 16.02 6.83
C THR A 305 -25.43 16.82 7.17
N PRO A 306 -25.29 17.32 8.41
CA PRO A 306 -24.12 18.07 8.82
C PRO A 306 -22.92 17.16 8.58
N LEU A 307 -22.04 17.60 7.68
CA LEU A 307 -20.76 16.96 7.44
C LEU A 307 -20.11 16.79 8.82
N SER A 308 -19.85 15.54 9.22
CA SER A 308 -19.10 15.29 10.44
C SER A 308 -17.76 16.00 10.26
N PRO A 309 -17.38 16.99 11.09
CA PRO A 309 -16.18 17.79 10.90
C PRO A 309 -14.90 16.96 10.78
N LEU A 310 -14.94 15.70 11.25
CA LEU A 310 -13.85 14.76 11.24
C LEU A 310 -13.74 13.94 9.94
N LYS A 311 -14.80 13.84 9.13
CA LYS A 311 -14.79 13.04 7.89
C LYS A 311 -13.98 13.69 6.77
N ASP A 312 -13.87 15.02 6.80
CA ASP A 312 -13.29 15.85 5.74
C ASP A 312 -11.93 16.45 6.11
N LEU A 313 -11.37 16.10 7.28
CA LEU A 313 -10.01 16.48 7.61
C LEU A 313 -9.03 15.74 6.68
N ASP A 314 -8.11 16.49 6.10
CA ASP A 314 -6.98 15.93 5.35
C ASP A 314 -6.22 14.90 6.20
N LEU A 315 -5.75 13.81 5.57
CA LEU A 315 -5.18 12.65 6.27
C LEU A 315 -4.00 13.02 7.18
N PRO A 316 -3.03 13.87 6.79
CA PRO A 316 -1.96 14.35 7.66
C PRO A 316 -2.47 15.13 8.88
N LEU A 317 -3.49 15.97 8.72
CA LEU A 317 -4.09 16.72 9.82
C LEU A 317 -4.86 15.78 10.76
N MET A 318 -5.59 14.82 10.19
CA MET A 318 -6.29 13.77 10.92
C MET A 318 -5.30 12.92 11.73
N ARG A 319 -4.16 12.52 11.14
CA ARG A 319 -3.07 11.82 11.83
C ARG A 319 -2.47 12.67 12.96
N LYS A 320 -2.29 13.98 12.74
CA LYS A 320 -1.77 14.89 13.77
C LYS A 320 -2.75 15.06 14.94
N ILE A 321 -4.03 15.27 14.67
CA ILE A 321 -5.08 15.35 15.70
C ILE A 321 -5.17 14.02 16.45
N PHE A 322 -5.18 12.91 15.71
CA PHE A 322 -5.17 11.58 16.30
C PHE A 322 -3.97 11.40 17.23
N SER A 323 -2.75 11.73 16.79
CA SER A 323 -1.55 11.63 17.62
C SER A 323 -1.64 12.49 18.88
N LEU A 324 -2.04 13.76 18.77
CA LEU A 324 -2.13 14.68 19.91
C LEU A 324 -3.22 14.30 20.92
N VAL A 325 -4.36 13.82 20.44
CA VAL A 325 -5.49 13.44 21.29
C VAL A 325 -5.27 12.07 21.91
N THR A 326 -4.82 11.10 21.10
CA THR A 326 -4.58 9.72 21.55
C THR A 326 -3.38 9.64 22.48
N PHE A 327 -2.32 10.41 22.24
CA PHE A 327 -1.07 10.36 23.00
C PHE A 327 -0.72 11.73 23.60
N PRO A 328 -1.44 12.17 24.65
CA PRO A 328 -1.20 13.47 25.26
C PRO A 328 0.11 13.56 26.06
N ALA A 329 0.88 12.48 26.18
CA ALA A 329 2.13 12.41 26.92
C ALA A 329 3.21 11.69 26.11
N ASP A 330 4.47 12.03 26.38
CA ASP A 330 5.65 11.41 25.75
C ASP A 330 5.91 9.98 26.24
N GLN A 331 5.19 9.54 27.27
CA GLN A 331 5.28 8.18 27.80
C GLN A 331 3.88 7.60 28.01
N ILE A 332 3.73 6.34 27.58
CA ILE A 332 2.56 5.53 27.90
C ILE A 332 2.87 4.68 29.12
N ILE A 333 2.04 4.76 30.17
CA ILE A 333 2.17 3.90 31.35
C ILE A 333 0.92 3.04 31.50
N LEU A 334 1.11 1.74 31.34
CA LEU A 334 0.06 0.73 31.57
C LEU A 334 0.27 0.12 32.96
N ASP A 335 -0.50 0.58 33.95
CA ASP A 335 -0.44 0.09 35.33
C ASP A 335 -1.44 -1.06 35.51
N LEU A 336 -0.94 -2.28 35.42
CA LEU A 336 -1.78 -3.48 35.36
C LEU A 336 -2.45 -3.83 36.69
N ASP A 337 -1.84 -3.48 37.82
CA ASP A 337 -2.47 -3.76 39.13
C ASP A 337 -3.57 -2.75 39.45
N GLN A 338 -3.36 -1.47 39.09
CA GLN A 338 -4.42 -0.47 39.23
C GLN A 338 -5.45 -0.56 38.09
N ARG A 339 -5.18 -1.34 37.03
CA ARG A 339 -5.94 -1.37 35.78
C ARG A 339 -6.13 0.03 35.19
N LYS A 340 -5.07 0.85 35.26
CA LYS A 340 -5.08 2.23 34.80
C LYS A 340 -4.15 2.39 33.61
N PHE A 341 -4.62 3.17 32.64
CA PHE A 341 -3.85 3.57 31.49
C PHE A 341 -3.55 5.07 31.61
N ARG A 342 -2.27 5.46 31.55
CA ARG A 342 -1.84 6.86 31.50
C ARG A 342 -1.09 7.13 30.21
N GLY A 343 -1.22 8.35 29.68
CA GLY A 343 -0.57 8.75 28.43
C GLY A 343 -1.23 8.23 27.15
N PHE A 344 -2.39 7.57 27.26
CA PHE A 344 -3.24 7.20 26.13
C PHE A 344 -4.69 7.54 26.40
N ASN A 345 -5.35 8.10 25.40
CA ASN A 345 -6.76 8.41 25.44
C ASN A 345 -7.49 7.63 24.33
N PRO A 346 -8.22 6.55 24.67
CA PRO A 346 -8.93 5.74 23.68
C PRO A 346 -10.16 6.42 23.10
N VAL A 347 -10.61 7.55 23.67
CA VAL A 347 -11.91 8.17 23.32
C VAL A 347 -12.03 8.40 21.81
N ILE A 348 -10.97 8.84 21.15
CA ILE A 348 -11.02 9.14 19.70
C ILE A 348 -11.25 7.89 18.83
N LEU A 349 -10.86 6.69 19.28
CA LEU A 349 -11.13 5.42 18.59
C LEU A 349 -12.64 5.08 18.58
N HIS A 350 -13.39 5.64 19.52
CA HIS A 350 -14.85 5.49 19.60
C HIS A 350 -15.60 6.55 18.80
N LEU A 351 -14.98 7.71 18.54
CA LEU A 351 -15.62 8.81 17.82
C LEU A 351 -15.78 8.54 16.32
N ASN A 352 -14.86 7.81 15.69
CA ASN A 352 -14.92 7.51 14.26
C ASN A 352 -14.18 6.21 13.92
N SER A 353 -14.78 5.35 13.08
CA SER A 353 -14.13 4.13 12.62
C SER A 353 -12.84 4.38 11.83
N LYS A 354 -12.73 5.51 11.11
CA LYS A 354 -11.51 5.88 10.38
C LYS A 354 -10.28 5.96 11.29
N PHE A 355 -10.43 6.46 12.52
CA PHE A 355 -9.32 6.54 13.48
C PHE A 355 -8.78 5.18 13.91
N ARG A 356 -9.58 4.11 13.77
CA ARG A 356 -9.16 2.74 14.11
C ARG A 356 -8.20 2.15 13.07
N HIS A 357 -8.19 2.72 11.87
CA HIS A 357 -7.37 2.27 10.74
C HIS A 357 -6.20 3.20 10.44
N LEU A 358 -6.06 4.33 11.16
CA LEU A 358 -4.92 5.22 10.95
C LEU A 358 -3.63 4.55 11.44
N PRO A 359 -2.55 4.59 10.64
CA PRO A 359 -1.27 4.05 11.05
C PRO A 359 -0.70 4.87 12.22
N TYR A 360 -0.09 4.15 13.17
CA TYR A 360 0.42 4.71 14.42
C TYR A 360 1.85 5.26 14.25
N ASP A 361 2.04 6.21 13.34
CA ASP A 361 3.38 6.68 12.97
C ASP A 361 4.03 7.57 14.05
N ARG A 362 3.23 8.08 14.99
CA ARG A 362 3.68 8.95 16.11
C ARG A 362 3.31 8.39 17.46
N ILE A 363 3.58 7.11 17.65
CA ILE A 363 3.54 6.53 18.99
C ILE A 363 4.67 7.16 19.80
N PRO A 364 4.43 7.58 21.04
CA PRO A 364 5.50 7.99 21.93
C PRO A 364 6.59 6.91 21.96
N LYS A 365 7.85 7.30 21.80
CA LYS A 365 8.96 6.35 21.64
C LYS A 365 9.13 5.45 22.86
N ASP A 366 8.67 5.87 24.03
CA ASP A 366 8.83 5.15 25.28
C ASP A 366 7.48 4.70 25.83
N ILE A 367 7.27 3.37 25.77
CA ILE A 367 6.11 2.72 26.36
C ILE A 367 6.57 1.95 27.58
N SER A 368 5.95 2.19 28.73
CA SER A 368 6.23 1.45 29.96
C SER A 368 5.02 0.67 30.44
N ILE A 369 5.16 -0.64 30.57
CA ILE A 369 4.12 -1.49 31.17
C ILE A 369 4.53 -1.78 32.59
N LEU A 370 3.82 -1.22 33.56
CA LEU A 370 4.14 -1.32 34.97
C LEU A 370 3.30 -2.39 35.66
N ILE A 371 3.97 -3.32 36.32
CA ILE A 371 3.36 -4.39 37.11
C ILE A 371 4.05 -4.44 38.46
N ARG A 372 3.30 -4.15 39.52
CA ARG A 372 3.73 -4.20 40.91
C ARG A 372 3.30 -5.50 41.57
N LYS A 373 4.25 -6.22 42.16
CA LYS A 373 3.96 -7.45 42.91
C LYS A 373 4.60 -7.40 44.28
N SER A 374 3.87 -7.86 45.29
CA SER A 374 4.36 -7.96 46.67
C SER A 374 4.81 -9.36 47.05
N ILE A 375 4.74 -10.32 46.12
CA ILE A 375 5.07 -11.72 46.31
C ILE A 375 6.22 -12.13 45.39
N SER A 376 7.06 -13.05 45.88
CA SER A 376 8.24 -13.54 45.16
C SER A 376 7.90 -14.50 44.02
N THR A 377 6.70 -15.09 44.01
CA THR A 377 6.22 -15.97 42.93
C THR A 377 4.97 -15.38 42.29
N THR A 378 5.01 -15.12 40.99
CA THR A 378 3.88 -14.48 40.28
C THR A 378 3.68 -15.04 38.87
N THR A 379 2.51 -14.78 38.29
CA THR A 379 2.23 -15.08 36.88
C THR A 379 2.12 -13.77 36.12
N PHE A 380 2.89 -13.64 35.05
CA PHE A 380 2.83 -12.53 34.13
C PHE A 380 1.80 -12.81 33.04
N ASP A 381 0.61 -12.22 33.21
CA ASP A 381 -0.50 -12.31 32.27
C ASP A 381 -0.75 -10.95 31.61
N LEU A 382 -0.08 -10.72 30.47
CA LEU A 382 -0.21 -9.46 29.74
C LEU A 382 -1.63 -9.29 29.16
N ILE A 383 -2.19 -10.35 28.57
CA ILE A 383 -3.50 -10.31 27.91
C ILE A 383 -4.62 -10.15 28.93
N GLY A 384 -4.61 -10.97 29.99
CA GLY A 384 -5.62 -10.92 31.05
C GLY A 384 -5.65 -9.57 31.75
N ALA A 385 -4.52 -8.87 31.83
CA ALA A 385 -4.44 -7.56 32.45
C ALA A 385 -4.88 -6.40 31.53
N VAL A 386 -4.76 -6.56 30.20
CA VAL A 386 -5.25 -5.58 29.21
C VAL A 386 -6.76 -5.70 28.95
N ARG A 387 -7.30 -6.93 28.95
CA ARG A 387 -8.69 -7.23 28.60
C ARG A 387 -9.76 -6.37 29.32
N PRO A 388 -9.62 -6.01 30.61
CA PRO A 388 -10.62 -5.21 31.33
C PRO A 388 -10.62 -3.72 30.99
N ILE A 389 -9.59 -3.23 30.30
CA ILE A 389 -9.38 -1.79 30.07
C ILE A 389 -10.14 -1.31 28.82
N GLY A 390 -10.59 -2.23 27.97
CA GLY A 390 -11.43 -1.92 26.81
C GLY A 390 -12.91 -1.78 27.16
N PRO A 391 -13.65 -0.84 26.54
CA PRO A 391 -15.09 -0.72 26.73
C PRO A 391 -15.81 -1.86 25.98
N GLY A 392 -16.35 -2.82 26.73
CA GLY A 392 -17.20 -3.90 26.20
C GLY A 392 -16.46 -4.98 25.39
N GLY A 393 -16.79 -6.25 25.64
CA GLY A 393 -16.07 -7.41 25.08
C GLY A 393 -15.99 -7.48 23.54
N GLU A 394 -16.86 -6.76 22.83
CA GLU A 394 -16.92 -6.76 21.35
C GLU A 394 -15.78 -5.97 20.68
N HIS A 395 -15.05 -5.12 21.41
CA HIS A 395 -13.96 -4.31 20.84
C HIS A 395 -12.56 -4.80 21.19
N SER A 396 -12.43 -6.01 21.75
CA SER A 396 -11.15 -6.60 22.13
C SER A 396 -10.18 -6.76 20.95
N GLY A 397 -10.67 -7.05 19.74
CA GLY A 397 -9.85 -7.19 18.54
C GLY A 397 -9.19 -5.87 18.09
N ILE A 398 -9.91 -4.75 18.17
CA ILE A 398 -9.37 -3.42 17.82
C ILE A 398 -8.28 -3.03 18.81
N TRP A 399 -8.52 -3.27 20.10
CA TRP A 399 -7.53 -3.01 21.15
C TRP A 399 -6.28 -3.87 20.99
N HIS A 400 -6.44 -5.14 20.62
CA HIS A 400 -5.32 -6.05 20.37
C HIS A 400 -4.48 -5.61 19.17
N ALA A 401 -5.12 -5.27 18.05
CA ALA A 401 -4.45 -4.73 16.88
C ALA A 401 -3.73 -3.40 17.17
N SER A 402 -4.36 -2.53 17.98
CA SER A 402 -3.79 -1.23 18.37
C SER A 402 -2.58 -1.40 19.29
N LEU A 403 -2.64 -2.31 20.26
CA LEU A 403 -1.50 -2.63 21.13
C LEU A 403 -0.36 -3.24 20.33
N ARG A 404 -0.64 -4.16 19.39
CA ARG A 404 0.37 -4.63 18.44
C ARG A 404 1.01 -3.48 17.66
N GLY A 405 0.22 -2.51 17.21
CA GLY A 405 0.74 -1.30 16.57
C GLY A 405 1.65 -0.47 17.49
N LEU A 406 1.22 -0.22 18.73
CA LEU A 406 2.01 0.47 19.78
C LEU A 406 3.38 -0.18 19.98
N PHE A 407 3.37 -1.49 19.88
CA PHE A 407 4.48 -2.37 20.11
C PHE A 407 5.51 -2.41 18.98
N ASN A 408 5.13 -2.00 17.77
CA ASN A 408 6.00 -2.09 16.61
C ASN A 408 7.03 -0.95 16.50
N ASN A 409 6.73 0.23 17.05
CA ASN A 409 7.47 1.47 16.75
C ASN A 409 8.26 2.05 17.92
N SER A 410 8.25 1.40 19.09
CA SER A 410 8.68 2.02 20.36
C SER A 410 9.70 1.17 21.12
N SER A 411 10.59 1.82 21.87
CA SER A 411 11.29 1.17 22.98
C SER A 411 10.28 0.87 24.07
N ILE A 412 9.85 -0.38 24.16
CA ILE A 412 8.98 -0.81 25.25
C ILE A 412 9.87 -1.24 26.40
N GLY A 413 9.62 -0.69 27.58
CA GLY A 413 10.12 -1.16 28.86
C GLY A 413 8.98 -1.81 29.64
N ILE A 414 8.95 -3.14 29.73
CA ILE A 414 8.02 -3.80 30.66
C ILE A 414 8.66 -3.78 32.04
N VAL A 415 8.15 -2.95 32.94
CA VAL A 415 8.66 -2.76 34.31
C VAL A 415 7.90 -3.69 35.27
N LEU A 416 8.58 -4.73 35.75
CA LEU A 416 8.09 -5.57 36.84
C LEU A 416 8.70 -5.07 38.15
N ASP A 417 7.92 -4.34 38.95
CA ASP A 417 8.31 -3.70 40.20
C ASP A 417 7.90 -4.57 41.40
N PHE A 418 8.85 -5.33 41.93
CA PHE A 418 8.63 -6.19 43.09
C PHE A 418 8.87 -5.40 44.36
N ASN A 419 7.83 -5.23 45.19
CA ASN A 419 7.94 -4.64 46.53
C ASN A 419 7.66 -5.72 47.58
N VAL A 420 8.68 -6.54 47.86
CA VAL A 420 8.54 -7.74 48.70
C VAL A 420 8.91 -7.38 50.14
N ALA A 421 8.07 -7.79 51.09
CA ALA A 421 8.26 -7.46 52.51
C ALA A 421 9.43 -8.22 53.17
N THR A 422 9.93 -9.28 52.53
CA THR A 422 11.05 -10.10 53.01
C THR A 422 12.31 -9.80 52.21
N ALA A 423 13.46 -9.80 52.89
CA ALA A 423 14.76 -9.74 52.23
C ALA A 423 14.87 -10.88 51.20
N THR A 424 15.12 -10.52 49.94
CA THR A 424 15.21 -11.43 48.80
C THR A 424 16.05 -10.78 47.70
N SER A 425 16.42 -11.54 46.68
CA SER A 425 17.13 -11.03 45.49
C SER A 425 16.34 -11.34 44.21
N LEU A 426 16.64 -10.66 43.10
CA LEU A 426 16.01 -10.95 41.81
C LEU A 426 16.24 -12.42 41.38
N LYS A 427 17.31 -13.07 41.83
CA LYS A 427 17.57 -14.50 41.56
C LYS A 427 16.52 -15.43 42.17
N GLU A 428 15.88 -15.02 43.26
CA GLU A 428 14.91 -15.83 44.01
C GLU A 428 13.48 -15.60 43.52
N ILE A 429 13.21 -14.47 42.87
CA ILE A 429 11.92 -14.18 42.23
C ILE A 429 11.63 -15.25 41.16
N ARG A 430 10.36 -15.68 41.06
CA ARG A 430 9.85 -16.67 40.12
C ARG A 430 8.64 -16.09 39.38
N ILE A 431 8.75 -16.01 38.05
CA ILE A 431 7.77 -15.34 37.20
C ILE A 431 7.31 -16.35 36.15
N ASN A 432 6.06 -16.76 36.20
CA ASN A 432 5.46 -17.59 35.17
C ASN A 432 5.05 -16.71 33.99
N ILE A 433 5.75 -16.83 32.86
CA ILE A 433 5.54 -15.99 31.68
C ILE A 433 4.65 -16.64 30.62
N LYS A 434 3.99 -17.77 30.92
CA LYS A 434 3.23 -18.54 29.93
C LYS A 434 2.26 -17.69 29.12
N ASN A 435 1.50 -16.80 29.76
CA ASN A 435 0.49 -15.98 29.10
C ASN A 435 1.09 -14.79 28.33
N ALA A 436 2.35 -14.43 28.60
CA ALA A 436 3.08 -13.40 27.88
C ALA A 436 3.81 -13.97 26.65
N VAL A 437 4.14 -15.26 26.64
CA VAL A 437 4.92 -15.89 25.57
C VAL A 437 4.31 -15.66 24.16
N PRO A 438 3.00 -15.87 23.91
CA PRO A 438 2.43 -15.63 22.58
C PRO A 438 2.65 -14.20 22.08
N GLU A 439 2.54 -13.21 22.96
CA GLU A 439 2.72 -11.79 22.59
C GLU A 439 4.18 -11.43 22.38
N LEU A 440 5.09 -12.03 23.15
CA LEU A 440 6.54 -11.85 22.99
C LEU A 440 7.08 -12.48 21.69
N ILE A 441 6.41 -13.50 21.15
CA ILE A 441 6.84 -14.23 19.94
C ILE A 441 6.21 -13.67 18.66
N HIS A 442 4.91 -13.36 18.67
CA HIS A 442 4.17 -12.90 17.47
C HIS A 442 4.67 -11.58 16.85
N SER A 443 5.52 -10.90 17.59
CA SER A 443 5.99 -9.55 17.38
C SER A 443 7.37 -9.60 16.75
N TYR A 444 7.41 -9.89 15.44
CA TYR A 444 8.57 -9.65 14.56
C TYR A 444 9.19 -8.24 14.75
N PHE A 445 8.44 -7.33 15.36
CA PHE A 445 8.76 -5.93 15.58
C PHE A 445 9.44 -5.63 16.93
N PHE A 446 9.58 -6.59 17.86
CA PHE A 446 10.22 -6.39 19.18
C PHE A 446 11.74 -6.47 19.21
N SER A 447 12.41 -6.34 18.07
CA SER A 447 13.88 -6.30 18.00
C SER A 447 14.51 -5.30 18.98
N LYS A 448 13.79 -4.21 19.30
CA LYS A 448 14.22 -3.15 20.22
C LYS A 448 13.56 -3.19 21.60
N ALA A 449 12.60 -4.08 21.83
CA ALA A 449 11.88 -4.14 23.11
C ALA A 449 12.76 -4.68 24.25
N LYS A 450 12.54 -4.15 25.45
CA LYS A 450 13.28 -4.48 26.66
C LYS A 450 12.31 -4.82 27.81
N LEU A 451 12.68 -5.81 28.60
CA LEU A 451 12.03 -6.13 29.87
C LEU A 451 12.91 -5.58 30.99
N LEU A 452 12.32 -4.81 31.89
CA LEU A 452 12.96 -4.23 33.06
C LEU A 452 12.39 -4.85 34.33
N PHE A 453 13.22 -5.53 35.10
CA PHE A 453 12.85 -6.09 36.40
C PHE A 453 13.45 -5.20 37.48
N CYS A 454 12.61 -4.62 38.33
CA CYS A 454 13.00 -3.82 39.49
C CYS A 454 12.56 -4.54 40.76
N LEU A 455 13.44 -4.69 41.74
CA LEU A 455 13.12 -5.23 43.06
C LEU A 455 13.47 -4.20 44.13
N LYS A 456 12.51 -3.96 45.02
CA LYS A 456 12.65 -3.22 46.26
C LYS A 456 12.26 -4.14 47.41
N CYS A 457 13.19 -4.38 48.33
CA CYS A 457 12.93 -5.20 49.51
C CYS A 457 13.71 -4.66 50.71
N PRO A 458 13.24 -4.88 51.96
CA PRO A 458 14.01 -4.51 53.14
C PRO A 458 15.24 -5.40 53.30
N TRP A 459 16.37 -4.80 53.65
CA TRP A 459 17.64 -5.48 53.95
C TRP A 459 18.26 -4.86 55.21
N GLY A 460 17.98 -5.48 56.37
CA GLY A 460 18.28 -4.87 57.65
C GLY A 460 17.50 -3.56 57.84
N ASN A 461 18.21 -2.45 58.05
CA ASN A 461 17.62 -1.11 58.22
C ASN A 461 17.55 -0.30 56.91
N ALA A 462 17.95 -0.87 55.78
CA ALA A 462 17.97 -0.21 54.47
C ALA A 462 16.97 -0.87 53.49
N ILE A 463 16.64 -0.17 52.40
CA ILE A 463 15.92 -0.76 51.27
C ILE A 463 16.96 -1.18 50.22
N ASN A 464 17.02 -2.47 49.93
CA ASN A 464 17.81 -2.99 48.82
C ASN A 464 17.05 -2.73 47.51
N HIS A 465 17.77 -2.28 46.48
CA HIS A 465 17.26 -2.04 45.13
C HIS A 465 18.09 -2.81 44.12
N GLU A 466 17.44 -3.72 43.38
CA GLU A 466 18.07 -4.46 42.28
C GLU A 466 17.31 -4.18 40.98
N GLU A 467 18.05 -4.05 39.88
CA GLU A 467 17.48 -3.77 38.57
C GLU A 467 18.18 -4.60 37.48
N VAL A 468 17.41 -5.24 36.61
CA VAL A 468 17.90 -6.01 35.46
C VAL A 468 17.11 -5.67 34.21
N THR A 469 17.82 -5.36 33.13
CA THR A 469 17.23 -5.15 31.79
C THR A 469 17.57 -6.32 30.86
N ILE A 470 16.60 -6.83 30.12
CA ILE A 470 16.75 -7.97 29.21
C ILE A 470 16.13 -7.62 27.87
N ARG A 471 16.79 -7.98 26.78
CA ARG A 471 16.24 -7.78 25.45
C ARG A 471 15.23 -8.87 25.15
N VAL A 472 14.05 -8.51 24.63
CA VAL A 472 13.00 -9.50 24.31
C VAL A 472 13.51 -10.53 23.30
N VAL A 473 14.30 -10.11 22.31
CA VAL A 473 14.93 -11.03 21.34
C VAL A 473 15.80 -12.09 22.00
N GLU A 474 16.51 -11.77 23.08
CA GLU A 474 17.31 -12.75 23.82
C GLU A 474 16.40 -13.72 24.57
N LEU A 475 15.33 -13.21 25.21
CA LEU A 475 14.36 -14.08 25.86
C LEU A 475 13.68 -15.03 24.87
N VAL A 476 13.30 -14.56 23.68
CA VAL A 476 12.71 -15.40 22.61
C VAL A 476 13.69 -16.48 22.14
N GLN A 477 14.98 -16.17 22.02
CA GLN A 477 16.02 -17.18 21.73
C GLN A 477 16.11 -18.25 22.82
N ASN A 478 16.11 -17.84 24.10
CA ASN A 478 16.12 -18.75 25.22
C ASN A 478 14.84 -19.62 25.24
N LEU A 479 13.68 -19.02 24.97
CA LEU A 479 12.38 -19.69 24.88
C LEU A 479 12.37 -20.74 23.77
N PHE A 480 12.88 -20.42 22.59
CA PHE A 480 12.97 -21.36 21.48
C PHE A 480 13.75 -22.62 21.85
N LEU A 481 14.90 -22.45 22.54
CA LEU A 481 15.69 -23.59 23.01
C LEU A 481 14.92 -24.42 24.05
N LEU A 482 14.29 -23.78 25.04
CA LEU A 482 13.47 -24.48 26.04
C LEU A 482 12.30 -25.24 25.40
N LEU A 483 11.57 -24.60 24.49
CA LEU A 483 10.45 -25.23 23.77
C LEU A 483 10.92 -26.39 22.88
N SER A 484 12.14 -26.31 22.33
CA SER A 484 12.76 -27.41 21.59
C SER A 484 13.08 -28.61 22.49
N ASP A 485 13.60 -28.36 23.70
CA ASP A 485 13.85 -29.41 24.69
C ASP A 485 12.55 -30.09 25.14
N ILE A 486 11.49 -29.30 25.34
CA ILE A 486 10.14 -29.83 25.63
C ILE A 486 9.67 -30.73 24.49
N LYS A 487 9.81 -30.29 23.24
CA LYS A 487 9.40 -31.10 22.08
C LYS A 487 10.18 -32.40 21.99
N GLN A 488 11.48 -32.36 22.26
CA GLN A 488 12.32 -33.55 22.21
C GLN A 488 11.96 -34.55 23.31
N GLN A 489 11.65 -34.07 24.51
CA GLN A 489 11.33 -34.95 25.65
C GLN A 489 9.88 -35.41 25.65
N TRP A 490 8.93 -34.57 25.22
CA TRP A 490 7.49 -34.79 25.29
C TRP A 490 6.77 -34.56 23.94
N PRO A 491 7.16 -35.26 22.85
CA PRO A 491 6.62 -34.98 21.51
C PRO A 491 5.10 -35.15 21.44
N SER A 492 4.56 -36.18 22.08
CA SER A 492 3.13 -36.51 22.02
C SER A 492 2.21 -35.53 22.76
N GLU A 493 2.72 -34.77 23.73
CA GLU A 493 1.91 -33.80 24.47
C GLU A 493 1.77 -32.48 23.71
N ILE A 494 2.82 -32.07 23.00
CA ILE A 494 2.77 -30.92 22.10
C ILE A 494 1.75 -31.20 20.98
N ASP A 495 1.80 -32.40 20.39
CA ASP A 495 0.89 -32.78 19.30
C ASP A 495 -0.57 -32.87 19.76
N LYS A 496 -0.84 -33.33 21.00
CA LYS A 496 -2.21 -33.50 21.54
C LYS A 496 -2.87 -32.20 21.99
N THR A 497 -2.11 -31.33 22.65
CA THR A 497 -2.66 -30.10 23.24
C THR A 497 -2.86 -29.00 22.19
N GLY A 498 -2.33 -29.21 20.98
CA GLY A 498 -2.47 -28.33 19.83
C GLY A 498 -2.11 -26.90 20.20
N ASP A 499 -0.92 -26.67 20.74
CA ASP A 499 -0.33 -25.38 21.14
C ASP A 499 -1.17 -24.45 22.06
N LYS A 500 -2.43 -24.77 22.36
CA LYS A 500 -3.39 -23.90 23.06
C LYS A 500 -3.27 -23.98 24.57
N GLN A 501 -2.75 -25.08 25.11
CA GLN A 501 -2.44 -25.17 26.55
C GLN A 501 -0.96 -24.91 26.78
N LEU A 502 -0.68 -23.67 27.18
CA LEU A 502 0.66 -23.20 27.47
C LEU A 502 1.19 -23.84 28.75
N HIS A 503 2.35 -24.48 28.65
CA HIS A 503 3.16 -24.91 29.77
C HIS A 503 3.39 -23.73 30.72
N ASN A 504 3.46 -23.98 32.03
CA ASN A 504 4.00 -22.97 32.93
C ASN A 504 5.48 -22.78 32.58
N ILE A 505 5.86 -21.59 32.14
CA ILE A 505 7.24 -21.27 31.79
C ILE A 505 7.76 -20.32 32.85
N TRP A 506 8.72 -20.78 33.63
CA TRP A 506 9.25 -20.05 34.77
C TRP A 506 10.53 -19.31 34.41
N LEU A 507 10.54 -18.04 34.78
CA LEU A 507 11.63 -17.09 34.59
C LEU A 507 12.07 -16.57 35.97
N SER A 508 13.37 -16.36 36.20
CA SER A 508 13.85 -15.66 37.40
C SER A 508 13.64 -14.14 37.30
N GLY A 509 13.77 -13.39 38.40
CA GLY A 509 13.78 -11.92 38.35
C GLY A 509 15.00 -11.34 37.62
N ASN A 510 16.08 -12.11 37.44
CA ASN A 510 17.18 -11.77 36.54
C ASN A 510 16.89 -12.10 35.06
N GLY A 511 15.66 -12.54 34.78
CA GLY A 511 15.15 -13.08 33.52
C GLY A 511 15.99 -14.14 32.82
N VAL A 512 16.59 -15.02 33.62
CA VAL A 512 17.08 -16.32 33.17
C VAL A 512 15.91 -17.31 33.24
N LEU A 513 15.67 -18.07 32.16
CA LEU A 513 14.69 -19.16 32.16
C LEU A 513 15.13 -20.25 33.15
N ILE A 514 14.17 -20.75 33.91
CA ILE A 514 14.41 -21.73 34.97
C ILE A 514 13.94 -23.09 34.49
N SER A 515 12.66 -23.20 34.14
CA SER A 515 12.05 -24.47 33.78
C SER A 515 10.72 -24.27 33.08
N ALA A 516 10.26 -25.29 32.36
CA ALA A 516 8.87 -25.42 31.97
C ALA A 516 8.21 -26.58 32.72
N SER A 517 6.94 -26.45 33.11
CA SER A 517 6.18 -27.55 33.69
C SER A 517 4.76 -27.67 33.16
N TYR A 518 4.29 -28.91 33.04
CA TYR A 518 2.89 -29.24 32.90
C TYR A 518 2.29 -29.43 34.29
N PRO A 519 1.29 -28.63 34.68
CA PRO A 519 0.63 -28.82 35.98
C PRO A 519 0.04 -30.23 36.05
N ALA A 520 0.10 -30.84 37.24
CA ALA A 520 -0.53 -32.13 37.48
C ALA A 520 -2.03 -32.08 37.13
N THR A 521 -2.53 -33.12 36.49
CA THR A 521 -3.95 -33.33 36.25
C THR A 521 -4.46 -34.45 37.14
N SER A 522 -5.78 -34.70 37.15
CA SER A 522 -6.35 -35.87 37.82
C SER A 522 -5.78 -37.21 37.32
N HIS A 523 -5.12 -37.22 36.17
CA HIS A 523 -4.63 -38.43 35.49
C HIS A 523 -3.11 -38.42 35.22
N SER A 524 -2.39 -37.37 35.60
CA SER A 524 -0.94 -37.29 35.37
C SER A 524 -0.24 -36.46 36.44
N SER A 525 0.95 -36.92 36.86
CA SER A 525 1.82 -36.14 37.74
C SER A 525 2.37 -34.91 37.02
N GLU A 526 2.75 -33.88 37.79
CA GLU A 526 3.48 -32.74 37.23
C GLU A 526 4.73 -33.25 36.51
N ARG A 527 4.90 -32.79 35.28
CA ARG A 527 6.12 -33.03 34.50
C ARG A 527 6.88 -31.72 34.38
N ARG A 528 8.19 -31.75 34.59
CA ARG A 528 9.04 -30.56 34.60
C ARG A 528 10.32 -30.80 33.80
N ILE A 529 10.72 -29.80 33.02
CA ILE A 529 11.99 -29.73 32.31
C ILE A 529 12.73 -28.50 32.80
N GLU A 530 13.92 -28.70 33.36
CA GLU A 530 14.83 -27.61 33.70
C GLU A 530 15.47 -27.04 32.45
N TYR A 531 15.72 -25.73 32.44
CA TYR A 531 16.39 -25.05 31.34
C TYR A 531 17.89 -25.40 31.30
N ALA A 532 18.25 -26.39 30.47
CA ALA A 532 19.61 -26.92 30.39
C ALA A 532 20.65 -25.93 29.83
N HIS A 533 20.18 -24.88 29.15
CA HIS A 533 21.04 -23.92 28.44
C HIS A 533 21.44 -22.69 29.27
N GLY A 534 20.98 -22.57 30.52
CA GLY A 534 21.28 -21.41 31.37
C GLY A 534 22.76 -21.20 31.73
N ARG A 535 23.62 -22.19 31.44
CA ARG A 535 25.09 -22.08 31.62
C ARG A 535 25.83 -21.58 30.38
N LEU A 536 25.15 -21.52 29.24
CA LEU A 536 25.75 -21.05 27.98
C LEU A 536 25.88 -19.52 28.01
N THR A 537 26.91 -19.02 27.36
CA THR A 537 27.07 -17.58 27.11
C THR A 537 25.97 -17.08 26.14
N PRO A 538 25.64 -15.78 26.16
CA PRO A 538 24.67 -15.21 25.21
C PRO A 538 25.00 -15.49 23.74
N THR A 539 26.30 -15.54 23.39
CA THR A 539 26.77 -15.87 22.04
C THR A 539 26.52 -17.34 21.69
N GLU A 540 26.74 -18.27 22.62
CA GLU A 540 26.47 -19.69 22.42
C GLU A 540 24.98 -19.97 22.30
N ILE A 541 24.14 -19.33 23.12
CA ILE A 541 22.67 -19.40 23.04
C ILE A 541 22.22 -18.94 21.65
N ARG A 542 22.72 -17.79 21.19
CA ARG A 542 22.40 -17.23 19.88
C ARG A 542 22.80 -18.17 18.75
N ASN A 543 24.04 -18.65 18.75
CA ASN A 543 24.56 -19.55 17.71
C ASN A 543 23.79 -20.88 17.68
N ARG A 544 23.48 -21.44 18.85
CA ARG A 544 22.71 -22.68 18.97
C ARG A 544 21.27 -22.49 18.51
N GLY A 545 20.62 -21.41 18.93
CA GLY A 545 19.27 -21.04 18.50
C GLY A 545 19.18 -20.88 16.99
N TYR A 546 20.10 -20.15 16.37
CA TYR A 546 20.15 -20.01 14.90
C TYR A 546 20.37 -21.35 14.20
N ARG A 547 21.32 -22.17 14.65
CA ARG A 547 21.56 -23.49 14.03
C ARG A 547 20.32 -24.36 14.11
N MET A 548 19.73 -24.50 15.29
CA MET A 548 18.52 -25.31 15.48
C MET A 548 17.34 -24.79 14.67
N ALA A 549 17.13 -23.47 14.62
CA ALA A 549 16.04 -22.87 13.84
C ALA A 549 16.20 -23.10 12.33
N MET A 550 17.45 -23.10 11.83
CA MET A 550 17.75 -23.34 10.41
C MET A 550 17.71 -24.82 10.01
N THR A 551 18.01 -25.74 10.93
CA THR A 551 17.97 -27.19 10.65
C THR A 551 16.59 -27.81 10.88
N THR A 552 15.67 -27.08 11.52
CA THR A 552 14.30 -27.56 11.73
C THR A 552 13.55 -27.48 10.38
N ASP A 553 13.40 -28.64 9.74
CA ASP A 553 12.84 -28.83 8.38
C ASP A 553 11.54 -28.02 8.15
N PRO A 554 11.38 -27.29 7.03
CA PRO A 554 10.14 -26.62 6.65
C PRO A 554 8.97 -27.54 6.25
N THR A 555 9.13 -28.87 6.14
CA THR A 555 8.02 -29.82 5.85
C THR A 555 6.91 -29.85 6.91
N TRP A 556 6.98 -28.97 7.91
CA TRP A 556 5.89 -28.65 8.81
C TRP A 556 4.73 -28.12 7.99
N ASP A 557 3.64 -28.88 7.95
CA ASP A 557 2.40 -28.55 7.25
C ASP A 557 1.91 -27.15 7.65
N LEU A 558 2.28 -26.14 6.84
CA LEU A 558 1.95 -24.72 7.01
C LEU A 558 0.44 -24.49 7.16
N ARG A 559 -0.40 -25.47 6.82
CA ARG A 559 -1.87 -25.39 6.90
C ARG A 559 -2.43 -25.85 8.25
N ARG A 560 -1.64 -26.46 9.13
CA ARG A 560 -2.11 -26.94 10.45
C ARG A 560 -1.25 -26.38 11.58
N HIS A 561 -1.60 -25.17 12.00
CA HIS A 561 -1.20 -24.54 13.27
C HIS A 561 0.32 -24.38 13.44
N VAL A 562 0.84 -23.20 13.07
CA VAL A 562 2.18 -22.79 13.50
C VAL A 562 2.13 -22.59 15.01
N GLY A 563 2.51 -23.62 15.76
CA GLY A 563 2.68 -23.52 17.20
C GLY A 563 3.71 -22.48 17.61
N MET A 564 3.74 -22.11 18.88
CA MET A 564 4.73 -21.16 19.42
C MET A 564 6.17 -21.51 19.06
N LEU A 565 6.50 -22.81 18.97
CA LEU A 565 7.82 -23.25 18.57
C LEU A 565 8.13 -22.86 17.11
N GLY A 566 7.15 -22.98 16.22
CA GLY A 566 7.23 -22.53 14.84
C GLY A 566 7.35 -21.01 14.74
N GLU A 567 6.55 -20.27 15.51
CA GLU A 567 6.63 -18.80 15.53
C GLU A 567 7.98 -18.31 16.09
N CYS A 568 8.49 -18.92 17.17
CA CYS A 568 9.83 -18.65 17.70
C CYS A 568 10.91 -18.94 16.64
N ARG A 569 10.80 -20.07 15.94
CA ARG A 569 11.73 -20.44 14.86
C ARG A 569 11.75 -19.36 13.79
N ASP A 570 10.58 -18.97 13.30
CA ASP A 570 10.45 -18.02 12.20
C ASP A 570 10.97 -16.63 12.62
N HIS A 571 10.65 -16.19 13.84
CA HIS A 571 11.21 -14.97 14.44
C HIS A 571 12.74 -14.99 14.50
N ILE A 572 13.34 -16.10 14.96
CA ILE A 572 14.80 -16.28 15.04
C ILE A 572 15.45 -16.28 13.65
N ARG A 573 14.80 -16.89 12.64
CA ARG A 573 15.28 -16.88 11.26
C ARG A 573 15.27 -15.47 10.67
N CYS A 574 14.18 -14.73 10.81
CA CYS A 574 14.08 -13.34 10.37
C CYS A 574 15.20 -12.48 10.99
N HIS A 575 15.42 -12.62 12.30
CA HIS A 575 16.52 -11.94 12.98
C HIS A 575 17.91 -12.34 12.47
N HIS A 576 18.12 -13.62 12.17
CA HIS A 576 19.39 -14.08 11.60
C HIS A 576 19.69 -13.44 10.25
N TYR A 577 18.68 -13.32 9.38
CA TYR A 577 18.82 -12.70 8.08
C TYR A 577 19.10 -11.20 8.21
N HIS A 578 18.35 -10.48 9.04
CA HIS A 578 18.62 -9.06 9.32
C HIS A 578 20.04 -8.82 9.86
N ASP A 579 20.52 -9.64 10.81
CA ASP A 579 21.88 -9.53 11.37
C ASP A 579 22.97 -9.82 10.33
N ARG A 580 22.70 -10.66 9.31
CA ARG A 580 23.64 -10.97 8.24
C ARG A 580 23.67 -9.89 7.16
N ASP A 581 22.53 -9.38 6.75
CA ASP A 581 22.44 -8.37 5.69
C ASP A 581 22.98 -7.02 6.19
N TRP A 582 22.73 -6.64 7.46
CA TRP A 582 23.34 -5.45 8.06
C TRP A 582 24.88 -5.50 8.15
N LYS A 583 25.48 -6.71 8.17
CA LYS A 583 26.95 -6.87 8.18
C LYS A 583 27.56 -6.93 6.78
N ARG A 584 26.74 -7.00 5.73
CA ARG A 584 27.16 -7.00 4.32
C ARG A 584 27.10 -5.62 3.69
N VAL A 585 26.21 -4.75 4.17
CA VAL A 585 26.20 -3.29 3.93
C VAL A 585 27.25 -2.63 4.82
#